data_AF-A0A5M3N555-F1
#
_entry.id   AF-A0A5M3N555-F1
#
_cell.length_a   1.000
_cell.length_b   1.000
_cell.length_c   1.000
_cell.angle_alpha   90.00
_cell.angle_beta   90.00
_cell.angle_gamma   90.00
#
_symmetry.space_group_name_H-M   'P 1'
#
loop_
_entity.id
_entity.type
_entity.pdbx_description
1 polymer ?
#
loop_
_entity_poly.entity_id
_entity_poly.type
_entity_poly.pdbx_seq_one_letter_code
_entity_poly.pdbx_strand_id
1 'polypeptide(L)'
;YLYVDDGFGPARPGAMRFYGPYGVMMPTVQAMVLDLFDFIRIPHDPAKQVHGTCLTIIGHEIDTELMVARMPRESLARLIELMLDFVTTRRRRTLREFQHVAGNVCWGLNVHPLIRPGLSTTYEKMEGKTRGNARIWVSTRLVEEFLWAVGHLGTSHGVFFFKSLTWTP
;
A
#
# COMPACT_ATOMS: atom_id res chain seq x y z
N TYR A 1 -0.25 -15.70 -5.22
CA TYR A 1 -1.34 -14.89 -4.66
C TYR A 1 -2.09 -14.23 -5.81
N LEU A 2 -3.40 -14.11 -5.68
CA LEU A 2 -4.28 -13.50 -6.67
C LEU A 2 -5.17 -12.48 -5.95
N TYR A 3 -5.20 -11.25 -6.45
CA TYR A 3 -6.12 -10.22 -5.99
C TYR A 3 -6.84 -9.63 -7.20
N VAL A 4 -8.09 -10.03 -7.40
CA VAL A 4 -8.87 -9.69 -8.61
C VAL A 4 -8.11 -10.12 -9.87
N ASP A 5 -7.51 -9.18 -10.61
CA ASP A 5 -6.72 -9.39 -11.83
C ASP A 5 -5.20 -9.36 -11.59
N ASP A 6 -4.74 -9.00 -10.38
CA ASP A 6 -3.33 -8.97 -10.02
C ASP A 6 -2.82 -10.32 -9.53
N GLY A 7 -1.90 -10.92 -10.30
CA GLY A 7 -1.19 -12.15 -9.93
C GLY A 7 0.26 -11.90 -9.54
N PHE A 8 0.68 -12.42 -8.39
CA PHE A 8 2.07 -12.29 -7.91
C PHE A 8 2.51 -13.49 -7.08
N GLY A 9 3.80 -13.81 -7.11
CA GLY A 9 4.35 -14.93 -6.38
C GLY A 9 5.87 -14.97 -6.35
N PRO A 10 6.45 -15.71 -5.39
CA PRO A 10 7.88 -15.86 -5.29
C PRO A 10 8.39 -16.79 -6.40
N ALA A 11 9.61 -16.52 -6.88
CA ALA A 11 10.37 -17.43 -7.73
C ALA A 11 11.78 -17.57 -7.18
N ARG A 12 12.40 -18.74 -7.39
CA ARG A 12 13.79 -18.95 -7.01
C ARG A 12 14.71 -18.18 -7.97
N PRO A 13 15.71 -17.44 -7.46
CA PRO A 13 16.71 -16.81 -8.32
C PRO A 13 17.35 -17.82 -9.27
N GLY A 14 17.50 -17.45 -10.54
CA GLY A 14 18.10 -18.29 -11.58
C GLY A 14 17.18 -19.39 -12.14
N ALA A 15 16.02 -19.66 -11.52
CA ALA A 15 15.01 -20.55 -12.11
C ALA A 15 14.26 -19.80 -13.21
N MET A 16 14.86 -19.78 -14.40
CA MET A 16 14.36 -19.07 -15.57
C MET A 16 13.96 -20.04 -16.69
N ARG A 17 12.95 -19.67 -17.47
CA ARG A 17 12.47 -20.38 -18.65
C ARG A 17 12.21 -19.39 -19.78
N PHE A 18 12.50 -19.79 -21.01
CA PHE A 18 12.15 -19.00 -22.19
C PHE A 18 10.65 -19.07 -22.44
N TYR A 19 10.00 -17.90 -22.53
CA TYR A 19 8.59 -17.80 -22.89
C TYR A 19 8.46 -17.35 -24.35
N GLY A 20 8.13 -18.30 -25.21
CA GLY A 20 8.09 -18.13 -26.67
C GLY A 20 7.22 -16.96 -27.17
N PRO A 21 5.99 -16.78 -26.67
CA PRO A 21 5.10 -15.71 -27.13
C PRO A 21 5.67 -14.30 -26.98
N TYR A 22 6.54 -14.09 -25.99
CA TYR A 22 7.19 -12.80 -25.75
C TYR A 22 8.67 -12.77 -26.19
N GLY A 23 9.27 -13.92 -26.47
CA GLY A 23 10.68 -14.00 -26.86
C GLY A 23 11.66 -13.64 -25.74
N VAL A 24 11.30 -13.82 -24.47
CA VAL A 24 12.13 -13.41 -23.32
C VAL A 24 12.31 -14.53 -22.29
N MET A 25 13.40 -14.47 -21.53
CA MET A 25 13.60 -15.30 -20.34
C MET A 25 12.82 -14.72 -19.16
N MET A 26 12.05 -15.56 -18.48
CA MET A 26 11.23 -15.16 -17.32
C MET A 26 11.36 -16.19 -16.21
N PRO A 27 11.02 -15.85 -14.96
CA PRO A 27 10.94 -16.83 -13.88
C PRO A 27 10.06 -18.02 -14.26
N THR A 28 10.52 -19.25 -13.99
CA THR A 28 9.86 -20.47 -14.45
C THR A 28 8.38 -20.54 -14.06
N VAL A 29 8.05 -20.17 -12.82
CA VAL A 29 6.66 -20.16 -12.34
C VAL A 29 5.81 -19.15 -13.10
N GLN A 30 6.35 -17.98 -13.44
CA GLN A 30 5.64 -16.96 -14.22
C GLN A 30 5.38 -17.46 -15.64
N ALA A 31 6.40 -17.99 -16.33
CA ALA A 31 6.24 -18.55 -17.66
C ALA A 31 5.20 -19.70 -17.70
N MET A 32 5.18 -20.57 -16.69
CA MET A 32 4.19 -21.66 -16.59
C MET A 32 2.76 -21.16 -16.41
N VAL A 33 2.56 -20.05 -15.67
CA VAL A 33 1.24 -19.43 -15.54
C VAL A 33 0.80 -18.80 -16.86
N LEU A 34 1.73 -18.16 -17.58
CA LEU A 34 1.43 -17.61 -18.90
C LEU A 34 1.13 -18.72 -19.93
N ASP A 35 1.88 -19.82 -19.94
CA ASP A 35 1.59 -21.02 -20.74
C ASP A 35 0.16 -21.54 -20.45
N LEU A 36 -0.26 -21.52 -19.17
CA LEU A 36 -1.63 -21.87 -18.80
C LEU A 36 -2.65 -20.86 -19.33
N PHE A 37 -2.37 -19.56 -19.23
CA PHE A 37 -3.25 -18.51 -19.75
C PHE A 37 -3.42 -18.61 -21.26
N ASP A 38 -2.36 -18.89 -22.01
CA ASP A 38 -2.42 -19.19 -23.44
C ASP A 38 -3.34 -20.39 -23.72
N PHE A 39 -3.18 -21.47 -22.95
CA PHE A 39 -3.99 -22.69 -23.10
C PHE A 39 -5.49 -22.42 -22.90
N ILE A 40 -5.86 -21.62 -21.90
CA ILE A 40 -7.25 -21.24 -21.62
C ILE A 40 -7.69 -19.95 -22.35
N ARG A 41 -6.82 -19.38 -23.19
CA ARG A 41 -7.05 -18.16 -23.98
C ARG A 41 -7.41 -16.92 -23.14
N ILE A 42 -6.79 -16.78 -21.97
CA ILE A 42 -6.85 -15.54 -21.20
C ILE A 42 -5.83 -14.54 -21.78
N PRO A 43 -6.26 -13.34 -22.21
CA PRO A 43 -5.35 -12.34 -22.72
C PRO A 43 -4.44 -11.83 -21.61
N HIS A 44 -3.17 -11.59 -21.95
CA HIS A 44 -2.18 -11.02 -21.05
C HIS A 44 -1.25 -10.06 -21.81
N ASP A 45 -0.74 -9.06 -21.08
CA ASP A 45 0.08 -7.99 -21.65
C ASP A 45 1.55 -8.17 -21.22
N PRO A 46 2.52 -8.21 -22.17
CA PRO A 46 3.93 -8.30 -21.87
C PRO A 46 4.43 -7.18 -20.95
N ALA A 47 3.94 -5.95 -21.14
CA ALA A 47 4.36 -4.80 -20.35
C ALA A 47 3.97 -4.91 -18.87
N LYS A 48 2.95 -5.71 -18.57
CA LYS A 48 2.50 -6.00 -17.20
C LYS A 48 3.23 -7.18 -16.56
N GLN A 49 4.00 -7.95 -17.33
CA GLN A 49 4.71 -9.11 -16.82
C GLN A 49 6.09 -8.73 -16.26
N VAL A 50 6.07 -8.14 -15.07
CA VAL A 50 7.28 -7.70 -14.36
C VAL A 50 7.82 -8.80 -13.43
N HIS A 51 9.14 -8.83 -13.25
CA HIS A 51 9.81 -9.65 -12.25
C HIS A 51 11.09 -8.96 -11.78
N GLY A 52 11.54 -9.28 -10.57
CA GLY A 52 12.70 -8.66 -9.94
C GLY A 52 12.64 -8.80 -8.43
N THR A 53 13.60 -8.18 -7.74
CA THR A 53 13.71 -8.20 -6.28
C THR A 53 12.94 -7.06 -5.61
N CYS A 54 12.55 -6.02 -6.35
CA CYS A 54 11.70 -4.95 -5.87
C CYS A 54 10.55 -4.71 -6.86
N LEU A 55 9.31 -4.90 -6.42
CA LEU A 55 8.11 -4.77 -7.26
C LEU A 55 7.01 -4.00 -6.54
N THR A 56 6.23 -3.23 -7.29
CA THR A 56 4.98 -2.66 -6.77
C THR A 56 3.85 -3.68 -6.90
N ILE A 57 3.36 -4.18 -5.78
CA ILE A 57 2.25 -5.14 -5.70
C ILE A 57 1.07 -4.44 -5.03
N ILE A 58 -0.10 -4.44 -5.68
CA ILE A 58 -1.34 -3.80 -5.22
C ILE A 58 -1.19 -2.33 -4.78
N GLY A 59 -0.15 -1.61 -5.22
CA GLY A 59 0.14 -0.23 -4.79
C GLY A 59 1.11 -0.10 -3.61
N HIS A 60 1.77 -1.18 -3.21
CA HIS A 60 2.84 -1.21 -2.21
C HIS A 60 4.14 -1.72 -2.83
N GLU A 61 5.25 -1.11 -2.47
CA GLU A 61 6.57 -1.55 -2.90
C GLU A 61 7.04 -2.69 -2.00
N ILE A 62 7.33 -3.83 -2.61
CA ILE A 62 7.77 -5.06 -1.95
C ILE A 62 9.20 -5.32 -2.39
N ASP A 63 10.12 -5.25 -1.43
CA ASP A 63 11.54 -5.43 -1.65
C ASP A 63 11.98 -6.71 -0.93
N THR A 64 12.31 -7.74 -1.72
CA THR A 64 12.68 -9.07 -1.22
C THR A 64 14.17 -9.18 -0.86
N GLU A 65 15.00 -8.21 -1.24
CA GLU A 65 16.40 -8.17 -0.78
C GLU A 65 16.47 -7.60 0.65
N LEU A 66 15.77 -6.49 0.88
CA LEU A 66 15.65 -5.87 2.20
C LEU A 66 14.56 -6.51 3.06
N MET A 67 13.77 -7.42 2.49
CA MET A 67 12.62 -8.06 3.11
C MET A 67 11.65 -7.05 3.76
N VAL A 68 11.28 -6.01 3.02
CA VAL A 68 10.43 -4.92 3.48
C VAL A 68 9.27 -4.62 2.52
N ALA A 69 8.09 -4.37 3.07
CA ALA A 69 6.96 -3.75 2.39
C ALA A 69 6.87 -2.28 2.78
N ARG A 70 6.81 -1.38 1.80
CA ARG A 70 6.68 0.06 2.04
C ARG A 70 5.71 0.70 1.08
N MET A 71 5.19 1.87 1.45
CA MET A 71 4.43 2.69 0.51
C MET A 71 5.40 3.32 -0.49
N PRO A 72 5.11 3.33 -1.81
CA PRO A 72 5.91 4.07 -2.77
C PRO A 72 6.06 5.53 -2.35
N ARG A 73 7.26 6.10 -2.52
CA ARG A 73 7.62 7.43 -2.00
C ARG A 73 6.61 8.52 -2.41
N GLU A 74 6.13 8.50 -3.65
CA GLU A 74 5.14 9.47 -4.12
C GLU A 74 3.77 9.29 -3.45
N SER A 75 3.33 8.05 -3.26
CA SER A 75 2.08 7.74 -2.56
C SER A 75 2.16 8.17 -1.09
N LEU A 76 3.32 7.97 -0.45
CA LEU A 76 3.58 8.42 0.91
C LEU A 76 3.54 9.95 1.00
N ALA A 77 4.18 10.65 0.05
CA ALA A 77 4.16 12.11 -0.01
C ALA A 77 2.73 12.64 -0.19
N ARG A 78 1.95 12.07 -1.10
CA ARG A 78 0.52 12.43 -1.30
C ARG A 78 -0.32 12.17 -0.05
N LEU A 79 -0.09 11.08 0.66
CA LEU A 79 -0.80 10.79 1.90
C LEU A 79 -0.47 11.82 2.99
N ILE A 80 0.81 12.16 3.15
CA ILE A 80 1.26 13.20 4.09
C ILE A 80 0.64 14.55 3.73
N GLU A 81 0.69 14.94 2.46
CA GLU A 81 0.09 16.20 1.98
C GLU A 81 -1.42 16.23 2.23
N LEU A 82 -2.13 15.14 1.94
CA LEU A 82 -3.57 15.02 2.21
C LEU A 82 -3.89 15.20 3.70
N MET A 83 -3.12 14.57 4.58
CA MET A 83 -3.30 14.69 6.03
C MET A 83 -3.02 16.12 6.51
N LEU A 84 -1.95 16.75 6.01
CA LEU A 84 -1.60 18.12 6.36
C LEU A 84 -2.63 19.13 5.86
N ASP A 85 -3.08 19.04 4.60
CA ASP A 85 -4.18 19.87 4.08
C ASP A 85 -5.42 19.73 4.96
N PHE A 86 -5.80 18.49 5.28
CA PHE A 86 -7.02 18.19 6.03
C PHE A 86 -7.12 19.01 7.32
N VAL A 87 -6.00 19.15 8.05
CA VAL A 87 -5.94 19.82 9.36
C VAL A 87 -5.55 21.30 9.32
N THR A 88 -4.90 21.77 8.25
CA THR A 88 -4.37 23.14 8.19
C THR A 88 -5.31 24.13 7.48
N THR A 89 -6.00 23.72 6.42
CA THR A 89 -6.67 24.69 5.54
C THR A 89 -8.09 25.06 5.97
N ARG A 90 -8.80 24.18 6.70
CA ARG A 90 -10.19 24.44 7.11
C ARG A 90 -10.47 23.91 8.51
N ARG A 91 -11.16 24.73 9.31
CA ARG A 91 -11.63 24.33 10.65
C ARG A 91 -12.84 23.39 10.63
N ARG A 92 -13.55 23.30 9.50
CA ARG A 92 -14.70 22.40 9.31
C ARG A 92 -14.54 21.65 8.00
N ARG A 93 -14.79 20.34 8.03
CA ARG A 93 -14.75 19.43 6.90
C ARG A 93 -16.07 18.65 6.82
N THR A 94 -16.47 18.25 5.63
CA THR A 94 -17.65 17.42 5.40
C THR A 94 -17.41 15.99 5.89
N LEU A 95 -18.46 15.24 6.22
CA LEU A 95 -18.35 13.82 6.52
C LEU A 95 -17.66 13.05 5.38
N ARG A 96 -17.94 13.42 4.12
CA ARG A 96 -17.27 12.84 2.95
C ARG A 96 -15.76 13.09 2.95
N GLU A 97 -15.31 14.30 3.29
CA GLU A 97 -13.87 14.61 3.42
C GLU A 97 -13.23 13.78 4.56
N PHE A 98 -13.92 13.63 5.70
CA PHE A 98 -13.47 12.76 6.80
C PHE A 98 -13.31 11.29 6.35
N GLN A 99 -14.31 10.75 5.64
CA GLN A 99 -14.26 9.39 5.10
C GLN A 99 -13.16 9.23 4.07
N HIS A 100 -12.97 10.22 3.20
CA HIS A 100 -11.92 10.22 2.18
C HIS A 100 -10.53 10.17 2.83
N VAL A 101 -10.23 11.03 3.80
CA VAL A 101 -8.92 11.00 4.47
C VAL A 101 -8.73 9.73 5.29
N ALA A 102 -9.77 9.27 6.01
CA ALA A 102 -9.71 8.03 6.77
C ALA A 102 -9.42 6.82 5.89
N GLY A 103 -10.07 6.71 4.72
CA GLY A 103 -9.82 5.64 3.75
C GLY A 103 -8.39 5.63 3.23
N ASN A 104 -7.84 6.80 2.88
CA ASN A 104 -6.46 6.93 2.43
C ASN A 104 -5.45 6.54 3.53
N VAL A 105 -5.68 6.97 4.77
CA VAL A 105 -4.81 6.59 5.90
C VAL A 105 -4.94 5.08 6.18
N CYS A 106 -6.15 4.52 6.15
CA CYS A 106 -6.37 3.08 6.30
C CYS A 106 -5.61 2.26 5.27
N TRP A 107 -5.54 2.73 4.03
CA TRP A 107 -4.68 2.09 3.01
C TRP A 107 -3.20 2.10 3.42
N GLY A 108 -2.71 3.20 3.99
CA GLY A 108 -1.35 3.29 4.54
C GLY A 108 -1.09 2.39 5.74
N LEU A 109 -2.11 2.03 6.54
CA LEU A 109 -1.94 1.15 7.70
C LEU A 109 -1.45 -0.26 7.35
N ASN A 110 -1.62 -0.72 6.10
CA ASN A 110 -1.10 -2.01 5.65
C ASN A 110 0.42 -2.10 5.75
N VAL A 111 1.11 -0.97 5.60
CA VAL A 111 2.59 -0.87 5.64
C VAL A 111 3.10 0.09 6.72
N HIS A 112 2.20 0.75 7.46
CA HIS A 112 2.51 1.60 8.61
C HIS A 112 1.52 1.34 9.76
N PRO A 113 1.44 0.14 10.35
CA PRO A 113 0.41 -0.20 11.33
C PRO A 113 0.49 0.67 12.60
N LEU A 114 1.66 1.23 12.91
CA LEU A 114 1.88 2.03 14.12
C LEU A 114 1.15 3.37 14.10
N ILE A 115 0.74 3.90 12.95
CA ILE A 115 0.02 5.19 12.90
C ILE A 115 -1.48 5.06 13.19
N ARG A 116 -1.98 3.84 13.44
CA ARG A 116 -3.39 3.57 13.72
C ARG A 116 -4.02 4.47 14.81
N PRO A 117 -3.32 4.83 15.92
CA PRO A 117 -3.85 5.76 16.90
C PRO A 117 -4.24 7.13 16.33
N GLY A 118 -3.61 7.56 15.23
CA GLY A 118 -3.89 8.83 14.55
C GLY A 118 -5.28 8.93 13.91
N LEU A 119 -6.04 7.83 13.84
CA LEU A 119 -7.41 7.82 13.33
C LEU A 119 -8.49 7.82 14.43
N SER A 120 -8.12 7.76 15.70
CA SER A 120 -9.07 7.57 16.80
C SER A 120 -10.10 8.71 16.86
N THR A 121 -9.64 9.96 16.92
CA THR A 121 -10.53 11.12 16.92
C THR A 121 -11.28 11.26 15.60
N THR A 122 -10.68 10.82 14.48
CA THR A 122 -11.33 10.86 13.17
C THR A 122 -12.57 9.97 13.14
N TYR A 123 -12.48 8.73 13.63
CA TYR A 123 -13.61 7.81 13.72
C TYR A 123 -14.67 8.28 14.71
N GLU A 124 -14.27 8.75 15.90
CA GLU A 124 -15.19 9.35 16.88
C GLU A 124 -15.97 10.52 16.29
N LYS A 125 -15.30 11.39 15.53
CA LYS A 125 -15.93 12.52 14.84
C LYS A 125 -16.90 12.08 13.75
N MET A 126 -16.71 10.93 13.12
CA MET A 126 -17.64 10.39 12.11
C MET A 126 -18.82 9.62 12.73
N GLU A 127 -18.69 9.16 13.98
CA GLU A 127 -19.68 8.29 14.61
C GLU A 127 -21.09 8.90 14.61
N GLY A 128 -22.08 8.06 14.30
CA GLY A 128 -23.51 8.40 14.23
C GLY A 128 -23.90 9.34 13.09
N LYS A 129 -22.97 9.76 12.22
CA LYS A 129 -23.24 10.71 11.13
C LYS A 129 -23.41 9.98 9.81
N THR A 130 -24.51 10.27 9.12
CA THR A 130 -24.88 9.63 7.85
C THR A 130 -24.98 10.61 6.69
N ARG A 131 -25.13 11.91 6.98
CA ARG A 131 -25.24 12.97 5.96
C ARG A 131 -23.86 13.36 5.44
N GLY A 132 -23.51 12.95 4.21
CA GLY A 132 -22.18 13.19 3.62
C GLY A 132 -21.72 14.65 3.61
N ASN A 133 -22.63 15.61 3.42
CA ASN A 133 -22.33 17.05 3.41
C ASN A 133 -22.37 17.70 4.80
N ALA A 134 -22.63 16.94 5.86
CA ALA A 134 -22.62 17.48 7.22
C ALA A 134 -21.23 18.01 7.56
N ARG A 135 -21.16 19.25 8.03
CA ARG A 135 -19.90 19.89 8.42
C ARG A 135 -19.55 19.49 9.85
N ILE A 136 -18.36 18.92 10.01
CA ILE A 136 -17.79 18.42 11.26
C ILE A 136 -16.57 19.29 11.58
N TRP A 137 -16.43 19.68 12.84
CA TRP A 137 -15.28 20.45 13.30
C TRP A 137 -14.02 19.59 13.38
N VAL A 138 -12.93 20.13 12.85
CA VAL A 138 -11.57 19.65 13.10
C VAL A 138 -11.16 20.16 14.48
N SER A 139 -11.08 19.27 15.47
CA SER A 139 -10.68 19.61 16.84
C SER A 139 -9.16 19.63 17.00
N THR A 140 -8.65 20.38 17.98
CA THR A 140 -7.21 20.42 18.33
C THR A 140 -6.61 19.02 18.48
N ARG A 141 -7.31 18.11 19.18
CA ARG A 141 -6.89 16.70 19.32
C ARG A 141 -6.71 15.98 17.98
N LEU A 142 -7.58 16.25 17.00
CA LEU A 142 -7.46 15.65 15.66
C LEU A 142 -6.21 16.18 14.96
N VAL A 143 -5.97 17.49 15.07
CA VAL A 143 -4.76 18.13 14.51
C VAL A 143 -3.51 17.50 15.11
N GLU A 144 -3.45 17.34 16.43
CA GLU A 144 -2.33 16.72 17.13
C GLU A 144 -2.11 15.26 16.70
N GLU A 145 -3.18 14.46 16.62
CA GLU A 145 -3.13 13.06 16.16
C GLU A 145 -2.61 12.95 14.72
N PHE A 146 -3.04 13.82 13.81
CA PHE A 146 -2.60 13.82 12.42
C PHE A 146 -1.15 14.30 12.28
N LEU A 147 -0.75 15.36 13.00
CA LEU A 147 0.63 15.83 12.99
C LEU A 147 1.59 14.78 13.56
N TRP A 148 1.18 14.10 14.64
CA TRP A 148 1.91 12.96 15.17
C TRP A 148 2.07 11.85 14.13
N ALA A 149 0.98 11.45 13.47
CA ALA A 149 1.00 10.40 12.45
C ALA A 149 1.88 10.79 11.25
N VAL A 150 1.81 12.04 10.79
CA VAL A 150 2.67 12.57 9.71
C VAL A 150 4.15 12.51 10.10
N GLY A 151 4.51 12.88 11.33
CA GLY A 151 5.88 12.75 11.83
C GLY A 151 6.38 11.30 11.82
N HIS A 152 5.51 10.34 12.15
CA HIS A 152 5.85 8.92 12.10
C HIS A 152 5.96 8.39 10.67
N LEU A 153 5.07 8.81 9.76
CA LEU A 153 5.12 8.45 8.35
C LEU A 153 6.43 8.93 7.69
N GLY A 154 6.91 10.12 8.05
CA GLY A 154 8.16 10.66 7.52
C GLY A 154 9.42 9.92 7.94
N THR A 155 9.36 9.11 9.00
CA THR A 155 10.51 8.38 9.57
C THR A 155 10.39 6.85 9.46
N SER A 156 9.23 6.34 9.05
CA SER A 156 8.96 4.90 8.99
C SER A 156 9.51 4.27 7.70
N HIS A 157 10.23 3.16 7.85
CA HIS A 157 10.79 2.38 6.73
C HIS A 157 9.84 1.30 6.17
N GLY A 158 8.58 1.27 6.62
CA GLY A 158 7.60 0.24 6.26
C GLY A 158 7.57 -0.93 7.24
N VAL A 159 7.10 -2.09 6.78
CA VAL A 159 6.99 -3.35 7.54
C VAL A 159 8.01 -4.36 7.04
N PHE A 160 8.85 -4.88 7.93
CA PHE A 160 9.79 -5.96 7.62
C PHE A 160 9.13 -7.33 7.77
N PHE A 161 9.31 -8.21 6.79
CA PHE A 161 8.67 -9.54 6.75
C PHE A 161 9.29 -10.54 7.73
N PHE A 162 10.60 -10.43 7.99
CA PHE A 162 11.30 -11.26 8.96
C PHE A 162 11.86 -10.38 10.07
N LYS A 163 11.57 -10.74 11.32
CA LYS A 163 12.45 -10.36 12.44
C LYS A 163 13.70 -11.21 12.28
N SER A 164 14.90 -10.62 12.36
CA SER A 164 16.13 -11.40 12.38
C SER A 164 15.98 -12.47 13.47
N LEU A 165 15.95 -13.74 13.06
CA LEU A 165 16.16 -14.85 13.99
C LEU A 165 17.64 -14.82 14.31
N THR A 166 18.04 -13.96 15.24
CA THR A 166 19.39 -13.98 15.79
C THR A 166 19.47 -15.22 16.65
N TRP A 167 19.80 -16.36 16.05
CA TRP A 167 20.30 -17.52 16.78
C TRP A 167 21.73 -17.18 17.19
N THR A 168 21.90 -16.66 18.40
CA THR A 168 23.23 -16.65 19.03
C THR A 168 23.51 -18.04 19.62
N PRO A 169 24.77 -18.53 19.60
CA PRO A 169 25.16 -19.79 20.22
C PRO A 169 24.85 -19.87 21.71
#